data_AF-A0A7X7E1U2-F1
#
_entry.id   AF-A0A7X7E1U2-F1
#
_cell.length_a   1.000
_cell.length_b   1.000
_cell.length_c   1.000
_cell.angle_alpha   90.00
_cell.angle_beta   90.00
_cell.angle_gamma   90.00
#
_symmetry.space_group_name_H-M   'P 1'
#
loop_
_entity.id
_entity.type
_entity.pdbx_description
1 polymer ?
#
loop_
_entity_poly.entity_id
_entity_poly.type
_entity_poly.pdbx_seq_one_letter_code
_entity_poly.pdbx_strand_id
1 'polypeptide(L)'
;MSPGPSSILTKDTLEVFCSKFLIDPALIFLSESGNKVVHQDNKLAKSIGLNIEANKNLPDIILADRGPATPIIIFTEIVHTDGPIDDSRKNALLSLALAGGFKAENVVFLTVFNDRSSQVYRKIVSSLAWGSFVWFVSEPDNIIVLKDKPLSSNQSLKDLL
;
A
#
# COMPACT_ATOMS: atom_id res chain seq x y z
N MET A 1 -19.04 -6.05 -5.45
CA MET A 1 -18.08 -6.93 -4.77
C MET A 1 -18.82 -8.19 -4.37
N SER A 2 -18.37 -9.36 -4.82
CA SER A 2 -18.91 -10.63 -4.33
C SER A 2 -18.47 -10.80 -2.86
N PRO A 3 -19.34 -11.27 -1.95
CA PRO A 3 -18.97 -11.37 -0.53
C PRO A 3 -17.83 -12.38 -0.35
N GLY A 4 -16.68 -11.90 0.08
CA GLY A 4 -15.51 -12.73 0.40
C GLY A 4 -14.57 -11.98 1.35
N PRO A 5 -13.67 -12.69 2.05
CA PRO A 5 -12.78 -12.07 3.03
C PRO A 5 -11.91 -10.94 2.47
N SER A 6 -11.38 -11.07 1.25
CA SER A 6 -10.59 -10.00 0.61
C SER A 6 -11.43 -8.75 0.32
N SER A 7 -12.71 -8.91 -0.02
CA SER A 7 -13.62 -7.77 -0.25
C SER A 7 -13.92 -7.00 1.05
N ILE A 8 -13.97 -7.70 2.18
CA ILE A 8 -14.11 -7.05 3.50
C ILE A 8 -12.87 -6.21 3.81
N LEU A 9 -11.68 -6.80 3.69
CA LEU A 9 -10.42 -6.06 3.92
C LEU A 9 -10.26 -4.88 2.95
N THR A 10 -10.65 -5.04 1.69
CA THR A 10 -10.66 -3.95 0.70
C THR A 10 -11.56 -2.82 1.16
N LYS A 11 -12.79 -3.15 1.58
CA LYS A 11 -13.75 -2.16 2.08
C LYS A 11 -13.20 -1.43 3.30
N ASP A 12 -12.68 -2.15 4.29
CA ASP A 12 -12.11 -1.55 5.50
C ASP A 12 -10.88 -0.69 5.19
N THR A 13 -10.09 -1.06 4.19
CA THR A 13 -8.99 -0.21 3.71
C THR A 13 -9.50 1.12 3.14
N LEU A 14 -10.55 1.08 2.31
CA LEU A 14 -11.09 2.29 1.67
C LEU A 14 -11.89 3.17 2.64
N GLU A 15 -12.63 2.57 3.59
CA GLU A 15 -13.52 3.31 4.49
C GLU A 15 -12.84 3.70 5.82
N VAL A 16 -11.98 2.83 6.36
CA VAL A 16 -11.37 3.00 7.69
C VAL A 16 -9.93 3.47 7.59
N PHE A 17 -9.07 2.78 6.85
CA PHE A 17 -7.66 3.20 6.74
C PHE A 17 -7.54 4.58 6.08
N CYS A 18 -8.20 4.78 4.93
CA CYS A 18 -8.12 6.06 4.22
C CYS A 18 -8.62 7.24 5.07
N SER A 19 -9.68 7.07 5.85
CA SER A 19 -10.22 8.14 6.70
C SER A 19 -9.36 8.46 7.92
N LYS A 20 -8.52 7.52 8.37
CA LYS A 20 -7.64 7.70 9.52
C LYS A 20 -6.24 8.20 9.16
N PHE A 21 -5.70 7.73 8.04
CA PHE A 21 -4.29 7.93 7.71
C PHE A 21 -4.05 8.86 6.51
N LEU A 22 -5.07 9.19 5.73
CA LEU A 22 -4.96 10.05 4.54
C LEU A 22 -5.81 11.32 4.70
N ILE A 23 -5.40 12.40 4.05
CA ILE A 23 -6.05 13.72 4.17
C ILE A 23 -7.11 13.93 3.07
N ASP A 24 -6.77 13.66 1.82
CA ASP A 24 -7.65 13.75 0.65
C ASP A 24 -7.41 12.55 -0.28
N PRO A 25 -7.93 11.36 0.11
CA PRO A 25 -7.70 10.12 -0.62
C PRO A 25 -8.49 10.05 -1.93
N ALA A 26 -7.85 9.59 -2.99
CA ALA A 26 -8.45 9.28 -4.28
C ALA A 26 -8.10 7.85 -4.71
N LEU A 27 -9.13 7.06 -5.06
CA LEU A 27 -8.96 5.72 -5.61
C LEU A 27 -8.58 5.80 -7.09
N ILE A 28 -7.44 5.20 -7.46
CA ILE A 28 -6.96 5.14 -8.84
C ILE A 28 -7.25 3.78 -9.46
N PHE A 29 -6.99 2.71 -8.70
CA PHE A 29 -7.09 1.34 -9.18
C PHE A 29 -7.59 0.42 -8.06
N LEU A 30 -8.46 -0.51 -8.42
CA LEU A 30 -8.92 -1.60 -7.57
C LEU A 30 -9.07 -2.87 -8.40
N SER A 31 -8.38 -3.93 -8.00
CA SER A 31 -8.63 -5.29 -8.47
C SER A 31 -9.15 -6.19 -7.35
N GLU A 32 -9.96 -7.18 -7.72
CA GLU A 32 -10.35 -8.28 -6.84
C GLU A 32 -9.48 -9.53 -7.14
N SER A 33 -9.47 -10.46 -6.17
CA SER A 33 -8.83 -11.77 -6.28
C SER A 33 -9.11 -12.42 -7.64
N GLY A 34 -8.05 -12.81 -8.36
CA GLY A 34 -8.15 -13.31 -9.73
C GLY A 34 -7.89 -12.25 -10.82
N ASN A 35 -7.25 -11.12 -10.47
CA ASN A 35 -6.87 -10.03 -11.38
C ASN A 35 -8.06 -9.39 -12.11
N LYS A 36 -9.26 -9.47 -11.53
CA LYS A 36 -10.43 -8.81 -12.09
C LYS A 36 -10.37 -7.34 -11.71
N VAL A 37 -10.11 -6.48 -12.69
CA VAL A 37 -10.18 -5.03 -12.50
C VAL A 37 -11.63 -4.63 -12.21
N VAL A 38 -11.85 -4.05 -11.04
CA VAL A 38 -13.15 -3.56 -10.58
C VAL A 38 -13.28 -2.05 -10.81
N HIS A 39 -12.18 -1.33 -10.65
CA HIS A 39 -12.11 0.10 -10.91
C HIS A 39 -10.73 0.50 -11.44
N GLN A 40 -10.71 1.39 -12.41
CA GLN A 40 -9.50 2.00 -12.94
C GLN A 40 -9.83 3.40 -13.46
N ASP A 41 -9.34 4.45 -12.79
CA ASP A 41 -9.44 5.82 -13.28
C ASP A 41 -8.24 6.13 -14.19
N ASN A 42 -8.41 5.85 -15.48
CA ASN A 42 -7.40 6.13 -16.50
C ASN A 42 -7.06 7.62 -16.64
N LYS A 43 -7.99 8.53 -16.32
CA LYS A 43 -7.71 9.97 -16.39
C LYS A 43 -6.84 10.38 -15.22
N LEU A 44 -7.19 9.95 -14.01
CA LEU A 44 -6.40 10.21 -12.82
C LEU A 44 -5.02 9.56 -12.94
N ALA A 45 -4.94 8.29 -13.32
CA ALA A 45 -3.69 7.57 -13.55
C ALA A 45 -2.77 8.29 -14.55
N LYS A 46 -3.29 8.74 -15.70
CA LYS A 46 -2.52 9.52 -16.68
C LYS A 46 -2.10 10.89 -16.14
N SER A 47 -2.98 11.56 -15.38
CA SER A 47 -2.68 12.87 -14.80
C SER A 47 -1.53 12.82 -13.78
N ILE A 48 -1.33 11.67 -13.14
CA ILE A 48 -0.22 11.40 -12.22
C ILE A 48 0.90 10.57 -12.86
N GLY A 49 0.88 10.36 -14.18
CA GLY A 49 1.94 9.69 -14.93
C GLY A 49 2.01 8.16 -14.80
N LEU A 50 1.06 7.50 -14.15
CA LEU A 50 1.05 6.04 -14.02
C LEU A 50 0.50 5.36 -15.27
N ASN A 51 1.32 4.54 -15.92
CA ASN A 51 0.87 3.64 -16.99
C ASN A 51 0.47 2.28 -16.41
N ILE A 52 -0.81 2.15 -16.05
CA ILE A 52 -1.36 0.97 -15.35
C ILE A 52 -1.65 -0.18 -16.32
N GLU A 53 -1.99 0.10 -17.58
CA GLU A 53 -2.44 -0.91 -18.57
C GLU A 53 -1.34 -1.92 -18.97
N ALA A 54 -0.06 -1.60 -18.74
CA ALA A 54 1.07 -2.43 -19.18
C ALA A 54 1.63 -3.39 -18.12
N ASN A 55 1.15 -3.35 -16.86
CA ASN A 55 1.82 -4.02 -15.76
C ASN A 55 0.99 -5.18 -15.17
N LYS A 56 1.57 -6.38 -15.16
CA LYS A 56 0.97 -7.59 -14.57
C LYS A 56 1.13 -7.71 -13.05
N ASN A 57 1.94 -6.85 -12.44
CA ASN A 57 2.32 -6.92 -11.02
C ASN A 57 1.70 -5.80 -10.18
N LEU A 58 0.59 -5.22 -10.65
CA LEU A 58 -0.14 -4.21 -9.87
C LEU A 58 -0.59 -4.78 -8.52
N PRO A 59 -0.69 -3.94 -7.50
CA PRO A 59 -1.27 -4.35 -6.24
C PRO A 59 -2.80 -4.33 -6.32
N ASP A 60 -3.46 -4.86 -5.29
CA ASP A 60 -4.93 -4.85 -5.22
C ASP A 60 -5.52 -3.43 -5.30
N ILE A 61 -4.88 -2.45 -4.66
CA ILE A 61 -5.36 -1.07 -4.58
C ILE A 61 -4.22 -0.09 -4.88
N ILE A 62 -4.52 0.94 -5.67
CA ILE A 62 -3.66 2.13 -5.82
C ILE A 62 -4.45 3.37 -5.41
N LEU A 63 -3.89 4.12 -4.46
CA LEU A 63 -4.45 5.38 -3.97
C LEU A 63 -3.50 6.53 -4.27
N ALA A 64 -4.05 7.73 -4.39
CA ALA A 64 -3.32 8.98 -4.20
C ALA A 64 -3.87 9.69 -2.97
N ASP A 65 -2.99 10.29 -2.17
CA ASP A 65 -3.40 11.30 -1.19
C ASP A 65 -2.89 12.66 -1.66
N ARG A 66 -3.84 13.57 -1.91
CA ARG A 66 -3.59 14.90 -2.47
C ARG A 66 -3.52 15.99 -1.41
N GLY A 67 -3.81 15.65 -0.15
CA GLY A 67 -3.84 16.63 0.94
C GLY A 67 -2.47 17.14 1.39
N PRO A 68 -1.39 16.31 1.41
CA PRO A 68 -0.05 16.80 1.69
C PRO A 68 0.46 17.81 0.65
N ALA A 69 1.44 18.64 1.03
CA ALA A 69 2.02 19.64 0.13
C ALA A 69 2.61 19.05 -1.17
N THR A 70 3.15 17.83 -1.08
CA THR A 70 3.46 17.01 -2.25
C THR A 70 2.60 15.75 -2.19
N PRO A 71 1.73 15.50 -3.20
CA PRO A 71 0.91 14.31 -3.23
C PRO A 71 1.73 13.04 -3.14
N ILE A 72 1.20 12.06 -2.43
CA ILE A 72 1.79 10.73 -2.33
C ILE A 72 0.96 9.71 -3.09
N ILE A 73 1.62 8.67 -3.57
CA ILE A 73 0.99 7.48 -4.14
C ILE A 73 1.15 6.31 -3.17
N ILE A 74 0.10 5.54 -2.98
CA ILE A 74 0.09 4.39 -2.08
C ILE A 74 -0.26 3.14 -2.89
N PHE A 75 0.69 2.20 -2.96
CA PHE A 75 0.48 0.85 -3.47
C PHE A 75 0.09 -0.05 -2.32
N THR A 76 -1.11 -0.63 -2.37
CA THR A 76 -1.71 -1.36 -1.24
C THR A 76 -2.11 -2.77 -1.65
N GLU A 77 -1.57 -3.75 -0.94
CA GLU A 77 -1.87 -5.18 -1.14
C GLU A 77 -2.76 -5.72 -0.02
N ILE A 78 -3.83 -6.44 -0.39
CA ILE A 78 -4.77 -7.06 0.54
C ILE A 78 -4.41 -8.53 0.71
N VAL A 79 -3.77 -8.87 1.83
CA VAL A 79 -3.30 -10.24 2.05
C VAL A 79 -4.31 -11.05 2.85
N HIS A 80 -5.00 -11.95 2.14
CA HIS A 80 -5.86 -12.96 2.74
C HIS A 80 -5.26 -14.38 2.72
N THR A 81 -4.50 -14.75 1.68
CA THR A 81 -3.91 -16.10 1.56
C THR A 81 -2.41 -16.07 1.31
N ASP A 82 -1.93 -15.21 0.41
CA ASP A 82 -0.51 -15.12 0.06
C ASP A 82 -0.20 -13.80 -0.67
N GLY A 83 1.09 -13.52 -0.88
CA GLY A 83 1.60 -12.49 -1.78
C GLY A 83 1.70 -11.09 -1.18
N PRO A 84 2.47 -10.85 -0.10
CA PRO A 84 2.65 -9.51 0.44
C PRO A 84 3.47 -8.61 -0.51
N ILE A 85 3.62 -7.34 -0.16
CA ILE A 85 4.68 -6.52 -0.76
C ILE A 85 6.02 -6.96 -0.17
N ASP A 86 6.73 -7.82 -0.89
CA ASP A 86 8.13 -8.17 -0.67
C ASP A 86 9.09 -7.18 -1.36
N ASP A 87 10.40 -7.33 -1.14
CA ASP A 87 11.39 -6.40 -1.71
C ASP A 87 11.38 -6.39 -3.25
N SER A 88 11.14 -7.54 -3.88
CA SER A 88 11.07 -7.65 -5.34
C SER A 88 9.88 -6.86 -5.89
N ARG A 89 8.70 -7.06 -5.28
CA ARG A 89 7.46 -6.37 -5.64
C ARG A 89 7.54 -4.89 -5.33
N LYS A 90 8.10 -4.50 -4.18
CA LYS A 90 8.38 -3.10 -3.82
C LYS A 90 9.23 -2.42 -4.89
N ASN A 91 10.33 -3.04 -5.33
CA ASN A 91 11.22 -2.47 -6.34
C ASN A 91 10.54 -2.32 -7.72
N ALA A 92 9.71 -3.29 -8.11
CA ALA A 92 8.94 -3.21 -9.35
C ALA A 92 7.91 -2.08 -9.32
N LEU A 93 7.17 -1.94 -8.21
CA LEU A 93 6.19 -0.87 -8.01
C LEU A 93 6.84 0.50 -7.87
N LEU A 94 8.00 0.59 -7.21
CA LEU A 94 8.79 1.81 -7.14
C LEU A 94 9.20 2.25 -8.55
N SER A 95 9.73 1.32 -9.36
CA SER A 95 10.13 1.60 -10.74
C SER A 95 8.96 2.12 -11.58
N LEU A 96 7.76 1.57 -11.39
CA LEU A 96 6.53 2.05 -12.03
C LEU A 96 6.21 3.50 -11.63
N ALA A 97 6.28 3.83 -10.35
CA ALA A 97 6.03 5.20 -9.87
C ALA A 97 7.10 6.19 -10.34
N LEU A 98 8.38 5.80 -10.30
CA LEU A 98 9.47 6.64 -10.79
C LEU A 98 9.33 6.92 -12.29
N ALA A 99 8.92 5.93 -13.10
CA ALA A 99 8.63 6.13 -14.51
C ALA A 99 7.45 7.10 -14.75
N GLY A 100 6.53 7.19 -13.79
CA GLY A 100 5.46 8.18 -13.76
C GLY A 100 5.85 9.56 -13.21
N GLY A 101 7.11 9.76 -12.83
CA GLY A 101 7.63 11.04 -12.35
C GLY A 101 7.51 11.26 -10.84
N PHE A 102 7.09 10.27 -10.06
CA PHE A 102 7.13 10.36 -8.61
C PHE A 102 8.57 10.31 -8.10
N LYS A 103 8.83 10.97 -6.97
CA LYS A 103 10.05 10.76 -6.19
C LYS A 103 9.83 9.61 -5.22
N ALA A 104 10.88 8.84 -4.94
CA ALA A 104 10.80 7.69 -4.03
C ALA A 104 10.25 8.04 -2.63
N GLU A 105 10.51 9.25 -2.14
CA GLU A 105 9.98 9.76 -0.86
C GLU A 105 8.46 9.98 -0.83
N ASN A 106 7.82 10.04 -2.01
CA ASN A 106 6.37 10.22 -2.17
C ASN A 106 5.66 8.91 -2.56
N VAL A 107 6.35 7.78 -2.46
CA VAL A 107 5.81 6.45 -2.76
C VAL A 107 5.68 5.65 -1.47
N VAL A 108 4.48 5.19 -1.18
CA VAL A 108 4.14 4.40 -0.01
C VAL A 108 3.76 2.98 -0.44
N PHE A 109 4.23 2.00 0.33
CA PHE A 109 3.89 0.59 0.17
C PHE A 109 3.16 0.13 1.43
N LEU A 110 1.97 -0.42 1.26
CA LEU A 110 1.11 -0.86 2.34
C LEU A 110 0.71 -2.32 2.13
N THR A 111 0.91 -3.16 3.15
CA THR A 111 0.33 -4.50 3.20
C THR A 111 -0.76 -4.53 4.26
N VAL A 112 -1.95 -4.99 3.90
CA VAL A 112 -3.12 -5.04 4.78
C VAL A 112 -3.44 -6.48 5.17
N PHE A 113 -3.68 -6.70 6.45
CA PHE A 113 -4.13 -7.97 7.00
C PHE A 113 -5.40 -7.78 7.81
N ASN A 114 -6.13 -8.88 8.03
CA ASN A 114 -7.26 -8.86 8.95
C ASN A 114 -6.81 -8.61 10.40
N ASP A 115 -5.80 -9.35 10.85
CA ASP A 115 -5.41 -9.38 12.26
C ASP A 115 -3.93 -9.74 12.44
N ARG A 116 -3.28 -9.11 13.42
CA ARG A 116 -1.85 -9.29 13.72
C ARG A 116 -1.53 -10.68 14.28
N SER A 117 -2.49 -11.34 14.92
CA SER A 117 -2.40 -12.73 15.36
C SER A 117 -2.82 -13.73 14.28
N SER A 118 -3.07 -13.31 13.03
CA SER A 118 -3.42 -14.24 11.96
C SER A 118 -2.25 -15.18 11.61
N GLN A 119 -2.58 -16.42 11.24
CA GLN A 119 -1.56 -17.39 10.80
C GLN A 119 -0.91 -16.97 9.48
N VAL A 120 -1.66 -16.26 8.62
CA VAL A 120 -1.17 -15.72 7.35
C VAL A 120 -0.07 -14.71 7.60
N TYR A 121 -0.30 -13.70 8.46
CA TYR A 121 0.71 -12.72 8.83
C TYR A 121 1.96 -13.39 9.42
N ARG A 122 1.80 -14.31 10.39
CA ARG A 122 2.93 -15.02 11.01
C ARG A 122 3.81 -15.77 9.99
N LYS A 123 3.22 -16.32 8.93
CA LYS A 123 3.95 -17.07 7.90
C LYS A 123 4.77 -16.17 6.99
N ILE A 124 4.34 -14.94 6.75
CA ILE A 124 4.91 -14.07 5.72
C ILE A 124 5.56 -12.81 6.28
N VAL A 125 5.51 -12.58 7.59
CA VAL A 125 6.10 -11.39 8.23
C VAL A 125 7.60 -11.23 7.89
N SER A 126 8.32 -12.33 7.74
CA SER A 126 9.74 -12.32 7.38
C SER A 126 10.02 -11.95 5.93
N SER A 127 9.01 -11.94 5.05
CA SER A 127 9.15 -11.53 3.65
C SER A 127 8.61 -10.14 3.36
N LEU A 128 8.06 -9.45 4.35
CA LEU A 128 7.61 -8.06 4.19
C LEU A 128 8.80 -7.15 3.89
N ALA A 129 8.67 -6.31 2.86
CA ALA A 129 9.72 -5.37 2.49
C ALA A 129 9.99 -4.37 3.62
N TRP A 130 11.26 -4.10 3.91
CA TRP A 130 11.60 -2.93 4.72
C TRP A 130 11.23 -1.64 3.98
N GLY A 131 11.15 -0.51 4.67
CA GLY A 131 10.67 0.77 4.11
C GLY A 131 9.21 0.73 3.67
N SER A 132 8.37 -0.08 4.33
CA SER A 132 6.95 -0.24 4.04
C SER A 132 6.09 -0.18 5.31
N PHE A 133 4.79 -0.15 5.14
CA PHE A 133 3.81 -0.12 6.22
C PHE A 133 2.98 -1.40 6.25
N VAL A 134 2.56 -1.78 7.45
CA VAL A 134 1.60 -2.85 7.66
C VAL A 134 0.44 -2.32 8.49
N TRP A 135 -0.78 -2.59 8.04
CA TRP A 135 -2.00 -2.22 8.74
C TRP A 135 -2.87 -3.45 9.00
N PHE A 136 -3.53 -3.46 10.15
CA PHE A 136 -4.42 -4.54 10.57
C PHE A 136 -5.81 -3.98 10.80
N VAL A 137 -6.81 -4.59 10.15
CA VAL A 137 -8.21 -4.18 10.32
C VAL A 137 -8.65 -4.29 11.78
N SER A 138 -8.18 -5.30 12.52
CA SER A 138 -8.51 -5.48 13.94
C SER A 138 -7.88 -4.44 14.89
N GLU A 139 -6.88 -3.68 14.43
CA GLU A 139 -6.18 -2.66 15.21
C GLU A 139 -6.15 -1.33 14.43
N PRO A 140 -7.33 -0.73 14.13
CA PRO A 140 -7.47 0.25 13.04
C PRO A 140 -6.75 1.57 13.30
N ASP A 141 -6.45 1.89 14.56
CA ASP A 141 -5.71 3.11 14.95
C ASP A 141 -4.19 2.93 14.93
N ASN A 142 -3.71 1.70 14.75
CA ASN A 142 -2.28 1.36 14.84
C ASN A 142 -1.72 1.02 13.46
N ILE A 143 -0.45 1.34 13.26
CA ILE A 143 0.29 1.00 12.04
C ILE A 143 1.69 0.51 12.42
N ILE A 144 2.17 -0.53 11.74
CA ILE A 144 3.57 -0.96 11.85
C ILE A 144 4.36 -0.25 10.76
N VAL A 145 5.49 0.33 11.16
CA VAL A 145 6.47 0.93 10.24
C VAL A 145 7.70 0.03 10.17
N LEU A 146 7.94 -0.59 9.02
CA LEU A 146 9.17 -1.33 8.74
C LEU A 146 10.19 -0.33 8.20
N LYS A 147 11.17 0.08 9.00
CA LYS A 147 12.16 1.11 8.61
C LYS A 147 13.42 0.49 8.00
N ASP A 148 13.78 0.90 6.78
CA ASP A 148 15.05 0.54 6.11
C ASP A 148 16.13 1.63 6.19
N LYS A 149 15.74 2.88 6.49
CA LYS A 149 16.70 4.00 6.52
C LYS A 149 17.59 3.90 7.76
N PRO A 150 18.92 3.80 7.59
CA PRO A 150 19.84 3.83 8.73
C PRO A 150 19.73 5.15 9.47
N LEU A 151 19.98 5.12 10.77
CA LEU A 151 20.10 6.33 11.57
C LEU A 151 21.33 7.13 11.10
N SER A 152 21.16 8.43 10.91
CA SER A 152 22.30 9.33 10.76
C SER A 152 23.09 9.42 12.08
N SER A 153 24.35 9.88 12.03
CA SER A 153 25.27 9.89 13.18
C SER A 153 24.75 10.63 14.42
N ASN A 154 23.74 11.49 14.24
CA ASN A 154 23.17 12.31 15.30
C ASN A 154 21.75 11.87 15.68
N GLN A 155 21.26 10.76 15.13
CA GLN A 155 19.96 10.20 15.47
C GLN A 155 20.10 9.01 16.42
N SER A 156 19.10 8.87 17.27
CA SER A 156 18.98 7.87 18.31
C SER A 156 17.62 7.18 18.23
N LEU A 157 17.40 6.14 19.03
CA LEU A 157 16.10 5.50 19.16
C LEU A 157 15.00 6.50 19.60
N LYS A 158 15.35 7.56 20.33
CA LYS A 158 14.39 8.59 20.75
C LYS A 158 13.84 9.39 19.57
N ASP A 159 14.61 9.54 18.49
CA ASP A 159 14.20 10.23 17.27
C ASP A 159 13.28 9.36 16.38
N LEU A 160 12.98 8.13 16.84
CA LEU A 160 12.03 7.20 16.21
C LEU A 160 10.69 7.12 16.95
N LEU A 161 10.55 7.78 18.10
CA LEU A 161 9.26 7.94 18.82
C LEU A 161 8.45 9.08 18.19
#